data_AF-A0A195E2P0-F1
#
_entry.id   AF-A0A195E2P0-F1
#
_cell.length_a   1.000
_cell.length_b   1.000
_cell.length_c   1.000
_cell.angle_alpha   90.00
_cell.angle_beta   90.00
_cell.angle_gamma   90.00
#
_symmetry.space_group_name_H-M   'P 1'
#
loop_
_entity.id
_entity.type
_entity.pdbx_description
1 polymer ?
#
loop_
_entity_poly.entity_id
_entity_poly.type
_entity_poly.pdbx_seq_one_letter_code
_entity_poly.pdbx_strand_id
1 'polypeptide(L)'
;MKHSLFALSILSMAIVSFGLEINDAHKWKHCQYEWESEQQKKNAISSGAYRSYMSIFIDAKRVNNGRVFVTAPREIDPSSPATLATVTDKTGSGSPLLHPYLPCVSAQEVVYDV
;
A
#
# COMPACT_ATOMS: atom_id res chain seq x y z
N MET A 1 32.18 25.38 -29.90
CA MET A 1 32.02 25.35 -28.43
C MET A 1 30.75 26.05 -27.92
N LYS A 2 30.40 27.28 -28.36
CA LYS A 2 29.21 28.01 -27.83
C LYS A 2 27.87 27.26 -28.01
N HIS A 3 27.57 26.71 -29.20
CA HIS A 3 26.30 26.00 -29.44
C HIS A 3 26.14 24.71 -28.62
N SER A 4 27.25 24.05 -28.31
CA SER A 4 27.27 22.83 -27.50
C SER A 4 26.89 23.10 -26.04
N LEU A 5 27.34 24.24 -25.49
CA LEU A 5 26.95 24.68 -24.14
C LEU A 5 25.46 25.06 -24.06
N PHE A 6 24.94 25.76 -25.08
CA PHE A 6 23.50 26.08 -25.15
C PHE A 6 22.62 24.83 -25.26
N ALA A 7 23.03 23.84 -26.06
CA ALA A 7 22.31 22.58 -26.17
C ALA A 7 22.29 21.81 -24.83
N LEU A 8 23.42 21.79 -24.10
CA LEU A 8 23.52 21.17 -22.77
C LEU A 8 22.62 21.86 -21.74
N SER A 9 22.52 23.19 -21.75
CA SER A 9 21.63 23.94 -20.85
C SER A 9 20.15 23.72 -21.16
N ILE A 10 19.77 23.63 -22.44
CA ILE A 10 18.38 23.34 -22.83
C ILE A 10 18.03 21.90 -22.42
N LEU A 11 18.95 20.95 -22.64
CA LEU A 11 18.76 19.55 -22.28
C LEU A 11 18.61 19.38 -20.76
N SER A 12 19.41 20.09 -19.95
CA SER A 12 19.29 20.01 -18.49
C SER A 12 17.98 20.61 -17.97
N MET A 13 17.54 21.75 -18.51
CA MET A 13 16.23 22.34 -18.17
C MET A 13 15.07 21.42 -18.56
N ALA A 14 15.16 20.76 -19.72
CA ALA A 14 14.15 19.80 -20.14
C ALA A 14 14.05 18.62 -19.16
N ILE A 15 15.17 17.98 -18.79
CA ILE A 15 15.20 16.85 -17.84
C ILE A 15 14.59 17.24 -16.48
N VAL A 16 14.90 18.44 -15.96
CA VAL A 16 14.34 18.92 -14.69
C VAL A 16 12.84 19.25 -14.81
N SER A 17 12.39 19.69 -15.98
CA SER A 17 10.98 20.02 -16.24
C SER A 17 10.09 18.79 -16.45
N PHE A 18 10.68 17.63 -16.77
CA PHE A 18 9.99 16.35 -16.87
C PHE A 18 9.90 15.62 -15.52
N GLY A 19 9.58 16.35 -14.45
CA GLY A 19 9.17 15.73 -13.20
C GLY A 19 7.80 15.06 -13.38
N LEU A 20 7.73 13.74 -13.27
CA LEU A 20 6.45 13.04 -13.24
C LEU A 20 5.80 13.31 -11.88
N GLU A 21 4.75 14.11 -11.86
CA GLU A 21 3.95 14.31 -10.66
C GLU A 21 3.07 13.07 -10.44
N ILE A 22 3.49 12.21 -9.52
CA ILE A 22 2.71 11.05 -9.09
C ILE A 22 1.79 11.51 -7.97
N ASN A 23 0.47 11.44 -8.23
CA ASN A 23 -0.52 11.68 -7.19
C ASN A 23 -0.59 10.46 -6.27
N ASP A 24 -0.14 10.63 -5.03
CA ASP A 24 -0.22 9.60 -4.01
C ASP A 24 -1.68 9.36 -3.61
N ALA A 25 -2.25 8.22 -4.00
CA ALA A 25 -3.61 7.86 -3.64
C ALA A 25 -3.77 7.65 -2.12
N HIS A 26 -2.81 6.97 -1.49
CA HIS A 26 -2.80 6.67 -0.05
C HIS A 26 -1.37 6.61 0.49
N LYS A 27 -1.17 7.02 1.74
CA LYS A 27 0.15 7.02 2.41
C LYS A 27 0.08 6.36 3.78
N TRP A 28 1.08 5.54 4.08
CA TRP A 28 1.26 4.90 5.39
C TRP A 28 2.61 5.25 6.01
N LYS A 29 2.57 5.71 7.26
CA LYS A 29 3.76 5.72 8.13
C LYS A 29 3.91 4.40 8.89
N HIS A 30 2.77 3.86 9.31
CA HIS A 30 2.65 2.57 10.00
C HIS A 30 1.46 1.82 9.44
N CYS A 31 1.62 0.53 9.18
CA CYS A 31 0.52 -0.32 8.74
C CYS A 31 -0.39 -0.60 9.93
N GLN A 32 -1.66 -0.26 9.79
CA GLN A 32 -2.66 -0.42 10.84
C GLN A 32 -3.86 -1.18 10.28
N TYR A 33 -4.32 -2.15 11.04
CA TYR A 33 -5.50 -2.94 10.71
C TYR A 33 -6.68 -2.47 11.54
N GLU A 34 -7.88 -2.71 11.01
CA GLU A 34 -9.08 -2.72 11.83
C GLU A 34 -9.02 -3.88 12.83
N TRP A 35 -9.43 -3.60 14.06
CA TRP A 35 -9.54 -4.57 15.14
C TRP A 35 -10.96 -4.53 15.68
N GLU A 36 -11.50 -5.70 16.01
CA GLU A 36 -12.82 -5.84 16.65
C GLU A 36 -12.81 -5.26 18.07
N SER A 37 -11.66 -5.31 18.74
CA SER A 37 -11.46 -4.72 20.06
C SER A 37 -10.00 -4.38 20.32
N GLU A 38 -9.77 -3.44 21.24
CA GLU A 38 -8.42 -3.13 21.73
C GLU A 38 -7.74 -4.35 22.40
N GLN A 39 -8.52 -5.27 22.98
CA GLN A 39 -7.95 -6.50 23.54
C GLN A 39 -7.43 -7.42 22.44
N GLN A 40 -8.16 -7.58 21.33
CA GLN A 40 -7.70 -8.35 20.17
C GLN A 40 -6.39 -7.78 19.62
N LYS A 41 -6.33 -6.46 19.46
CA LYS A 41 -5.11 -5.76 19.04
C LYS A 41 -3.93 -6.01 19.98
N LYS A 42 -4.14 -5.86 21.30
CA LYS A 42 -3.09 -6.11 22.31
C LYS A 42 -2.59 -7.54 22.27
N ASN A 43 -3.48 -8.53 22.12
CA ASN A 43 -3.12 -9.93 22.02
C ASN A 43 -2.30 -10.23 20.75
N ALA A 44 -2.66 -9.62 19.62
CA ALA A 44 -1.91 -9.76 18.38
C ALA A 44 -0.49 -9.15 18.48
N ILE A 45 -0.36 -8.01 19.17
CA ILE A 45 0.95 -7.39 19.45
C ILE A 45 1.76 -8.28 20.39
N SER A 46 1.17 -8.76 21.49
CA SER A 46 1.89 -9.55 22.49
C SER A 46 2.33 -10.91 21.97
N SER A 47 1.57 -11.51 21.06
CA SER A 47 1.93 -12.77 20.40
C SER A 47 2.94 -12.59 19.24
N GLY A 48 3.22 -11.36 18.83
CA GLY A 48 4.06 -11.06 17.67
C GLY A 48 3.36 -11.23 16.31
N ALA A 49 2.08 -11.61 16.30
CA ALA A 49 1.26 -11.72 15.09
C ALA A 49 0.97 -10.37 14.43
N TYR A 50 1.22 -9.26 15.13
CA TYR A 50 1.12 -7.91 14.59
C TYR A 50 2.25 -7.01 15.08
N ARG A 51 2.91 -6.29 14.17
CA ARG A 51 3.84 -5.19 14.49
C ARG A 51 3.59 -4.01 13.55
N SER A 52 3.16 -2.86 14.08
CA SER A 52 2.79 -1.70 13.26
C SER A 52 3.92 -1.08 12.44
N TYR A 53 5.18 -1.30 12.83
CA TYR A 53 6.38 -0.81 12.15
C TYR A 53 6.98 -1.83 11.16
N MET A 54 6.44 -3.05 11.11
CA MET A 54 6.83 -4.11 10.19
C MET A 54 5.59 -4.46 9.35
N SER A 55 5.56 -3.94 8.13
CA SER A 55 4.64 -4.39 7.09
C SER A 55 5.23 -4.04 5.74
N ILE A 56 5.59 -5.07 4.99
CA ILE A 56 6.09 -4.93 3.63
C ILE A 56 4.92 -5.18 2.67
N PHE A 57 4.50 -4.15 1.95
CA PHE A 57 3.58 -4.29 0.84
C PHE A 57 4.36 -4.60 -0.43
N ILE A 58 4.02 -5.71 -1.10
CA ILE A 58 4.68 -6.10 -2.35
C ILE A 58 3.87 -5.72 -3.59
N ASP A 59 2.55 -5.51 -3.43
CA ASP A 59 1.64 -5.18 -4.52
C ASP A 59 0.42 -4.41 -3.99
N ALA A 60 -0.15 -3.57 -4.84
CA ALA A 60 -1.42 -2.88 -4.61
C ALA A 60 -2.23 -2.80 -5.91
N LYS A 61 -3.49 -3.24 -5.88
CA LYS A 61 -4.38 -3.23 -7.04
C LYS A 61 -5.70 -2.56 -6.72
N ARG A 62 -6.05 -1.54 -7.52
CA ARG A 62 -7.39 -0.96 -7.54
C ARG A 62 -8.27 -1.77 -8.50
N VAL A 63 -9.45 -2.17 -8.06
CA VAL A 63 -10.45 -2.84 -8.90
C VAL A 63 -11.55 -1.87 -9.35
N ASN A 64 -12.37 -2.28 -10.32
CA ASN A 64 -13.37 -1.41 -10.97
C ASN A 64 -14.37 -0.76 -9.99
N ASN A 65 -14.68 -1.42 -8.87
CA ASN A 65 -15.56 -0.86 -7.85
C ASN A 65 -14.86 0.12 -6.88
N GLY A 66 -13.64 0.54 -7.19
CA GLY A 66 -12.89 1.54 -6.45
C GLY A 66 -12.09 1.01 -5.26
N ARG A 67 -12.36 -0.22 -4.78
CA ARG A 67 -11.59 -0.85 -3.69
C ARG A 67 -10.13 -1.01 -4.09
N VAL A 68 -9.24 -0.79 -3.11
CA VAL A 68 -7.81 -1.03 -3.26
C VAL A 68 -7.43 -2.24 -2.41
N PHE A 69 -6.84 -3.22 -3.04
CA PHE A 69 -6.26 -4.40 -2.40
C PHE A 69 -4.77 -4.18 -2.22
N VAL A 70 -4.23 -4.63 -1.09
CA VAL A 70 -2.80 -4.62 -0.79
C VAL A 70 -2.35 -6.01 -0.37
N THR A 71 -1.18 -6.43 -0.84
CA THR A 71 -0.59 -7.74 -0.55
C THR A 71 0.59 -7.59 0.41
N ALA A 72 0.52 -8.25 1.55
CA ALA A 72 1.52 -8.25 2.63
C ALA A 72 1.92 -9.70 3.02
N PRO A 73 2.78 -10.36 2.23
CA PRO A 73 3.08 -11.79 2.38
C PRO A 73 3.70 -12.11 3.73
N ARG A 74 3.09 -13.07 4.44
CA ARG A 74 3.55 -13.54 5.75
C ARG A 74 4.88 -14.26 5.70
N GLU A 75 5.27 -14.78 4.53
CA GLU A 75 6.57 -15.41 4.29
C GLU A 75 7.72 -14.41 4.39
N ILE A 76 7.47 -13.13 4.06
CA ILE A 76 8.45 -12.05 4.16
C ILE A 76 8.30 -11.34 5.51
N ASP A 77 7.06 -11.09 5.94
CA ASP A 77 6.74 -10.44 7.20
C ASP A 77 5.73 -11.27 8.03
N PRO A 78 6.22 -12.14 8.92
CA PRO A 78 5.36 -12.96 9.78
C PRO A 78 4.47 -12.15 10.73
N SER A 79 4.75 -10.85 10.89
CA SER A 79 4.00 -9.94 11.75
C SER A 79 2.89 -9.18 11.03
N SER A 80 2.53 -9.60 9.80
CA SER A 80 1.34 -9.13 9.11
C SER A 80 0.09 -9.96 9.50
N PRO A 81 -0.95 -9.35 10.09
CA PRO A 81 -2.22 -10.01 10.43
C PRO A 81 -2.90 -10.71 9.25
N ALA A 82 -2.74 -10.21 8.02
CA ALA A 82 -3.32 -10.78 6.83
C ALA A 82 -2.38 -10.66 5.62
N THR A 83 -2.38 -11.68 4.75
CA THR A 83 -1.61 -11.64 3.50
C THR A 83 -2.27 -10.76 2.43
N LEU A 84 -3.59 -10.67 2.45
CA LEU A 84 -4.38 -9.84 1.55
C LEU A 84 -5.33 -8.98 2.38
N ALA A 85 -5.35 -7.68 2.10
CA ALA A 85 -6.22 -6.74 2.78
C ALA A 85 -6.79 -5.72 1.82
N THR A 86 -7.89 -5.08 2.22
CA THR A 86 -8.47 -3.94 1.52
C THR A 86 -8.19 -2.66 2.29
N VAL A 87 -7.91 -1.58 1.56
CA VAL A 87 -7.82 -0.24 2.13
C VAL A 87 -9.22 0.24 2.48
N THR A 88 -9.40 0.71 3.71
CA THR A 88 -10.67 1.25 4.20
C THR A 88 -10.66 2.78 4.19
N ASP A 89 -11.85 3.38 4.27
CA ASP A 89 -11.98 4.84 4.44
C ASP A 89 -11.73 5.30 5.89
N LYS A 90 -11.57 4.37 6.83
CA LYS A 90 -11.26 4.72 8.23
C LYS A 90 -9.78 5.06 8.36
N THR A 91 -9.48 6.11 9.10
CA THR A 91 -8.10 6.54 9.36
C THR A 91 -7.70 6.26 10.79
N GLY A 92 -6.52 5.65 10.96
CA GLY A 92 -5.82 5.55 12.24
C GLY A 92 -4.96 6.78 12.51
N SER A 93 -3.68 6.58 12.77
CA SER A 93 -2.70 7.65 13.02
C SER A 93 -2.30 8.42 11.74
N GLY A 94 -3.27 8.97 11.02
CA GLY A 94 -3.07 9.74 9.78
C GLY A 94 -2.94 8.91 8.51
N SER A 95 -3.19 7.60 8.59
CA SER A 95 -3.17 6.68 7.44
C SER A 95 -4.42 5.81 7.43
N PRO A 96 -4.91 5.40 6.24
CA PRO A 96 -6.06 4.49 6.14
C PRO A 96 -5.83 3.17 6.88
N LEU A 97 -6.87 2.59 7.46
CA LEU A 97 -6.80 1.26 8.06
C LEU A 97 -6.96 0.19 6.99
N LEU A 98 -6.36 -0.97 7.23
CA LEU A 98 -6.53 -2.16 6.42
C LEU A 98 -7.57 -3.10 7.04
N HIS A 99 -8.45 -3.63 6.20
CA HIS A 99 -9.36 -4.70 6.57
C HIS A 99 -8.89 -6.02 5.95
N PRO A 100 -8.58 -7.05 6.76
CA PRO A 100 -8.24 -8.39 6.25
C PRO A 100 -9.27 -8.87 5.23
N TYR A 101 -8.84 -9.23 4.03
CA TYR A 101 -9.74 -9.77 3.03
C TYR A 101 -9.90 -11.28 3.26
N LEU A 102 -11.03 -11.70 3.80
CA LEU A 102 -11.33 -13.12 3.99
C LEU A 102 -11.75 -13.75 2.65
N PRO A 103 -11.16 -14.88 2.23
CA PRO A 103 -11.53 -15.58 1.01
C PRO A 103 -12.92 -16.25 1.06
N CYS A 104 -13.67 -16.10 2.17
CA CYS A 104 -15.02 -16.65 2.33
C CYS A 104 -16.11 -15.72 1.78
N VAL A 105 -15.93 -15.22 0.56
CA VAL A 105 -17.03 -14.87 -0.35
C VAL A 105 -16.65 -15.52 -1.66
N SER A 106 -17.49 -16.45 -2.12
CA SER A 106 -17.40 -17.19 -3.39
C SER A 106 -16.29 -16.72 -4.33
N ALA A 107 -15.31 -17.60 -4.60
CA ALA A 107 -14.25 -17.42 -5.58
C ALA A 107 -14.81 -17.34 -7.01
N GLN A 108 -15.60 -16.31 -7.30
CA GLN A 108 -16.37 -16.20 -8.53
C GLN A 108 -16.31 -14.81 -9.16
N GLU A 109 -15.42 -13.94 -8.66
CA GLU A 109 -15.18 -12.64 -9.29
C GLU A 109 -13.69 -12.26 -9.29
N VAL A 110 -12.83 -13.23 -9.60
CA VAL A 110 -11.50 -12.92 -10.17
C VAL A 110 -11.60 -13.16 -11.66
N VAL A 111 -12.26 -12.22 -12.35
CA VAL A 111 -12.15 -12.14 -13.81
C VAL A 111 -10.74 -11.65 -14.10
N TYR A 112 -9.91 -12.54 -14.61
CA TYR A 112 -8.67 -12.16 -15.30
C TYR A 112 -9.08 -11.59 -16.65
N ASP A 113 -9.05 -10.27 -16.80
CA ASP A 113 -8.91 -9.69 -18.15
C ASP A 113 -7.45 -9.90 -18.57
N VAL A 114 -7.27 -10.70 -19.63
CA VAL A 114 -6.01 -10.92 -20.35
C VAL A 114 -5.98 -9.98 -21.54
#